data_AF-A0A1U7P3I9-F1
#
_entry.id   AF-A0A1U7P3I9-F1
#
_cell.length_a   1.000
_cell.length_b   1.000
_cell.length_c   1.000
_cell.angle_alpha   90.00
_cell.angle_beta   90.00
_cell.angle_gamma   90.00
#
_symmetry.space_group_name_H-M   'P 1'
#
loop_
_entity.id
_entity.type
_entity.pdbx_description
1 polymer ?
#
loop_
_entity_poly.entity_id
_entity_poly.type
_entity_poly.pdbx_seq_one_letter_code
_entity_poly.pdbx_strand_id
1 'polypeptide(L)'
;MDEPLFSAADLNRREVLARMGLGLAALTVMTALGPLSPAQARAQGIPLKHFTPAEAAALEAWNDTLVPGAAEAGVVQYLDDQLGKDLPLLILRYTDFPGPALGFYQGGVRALDALSQAQHAQPFAQLDPLKRTALAGQVAQGSAKPWDGPPPPLFYFVTRSDAVDVYYGTEAGFARLKLPYMAHIAPPKVW
;
A
#
# COMPACT_ATOMS: atom_id res chain seq x y z
N MET A 1 55.68 9.59 -9.34
CA MET A 1 54.71 9.41 -8.25
C MET A 1 53.94 10.70 -8.18
N ASP A 2 52.63 10.62 -8.43
CA ASP A 2 51.55 11.42 -7.83
C ASP A 2 50.30 11.23 -8.69
N GLU A 3 49.42 10.32 -8.23
CA GLU A 3 48.04 10.19 -8.72
C GLU A 3 47.21 11.43 -8.30
N PRO A 4 46.23 11.84 -9.10
CA PRO A 4 45.15 12.66 -8.58
C PRO A 4 44.12 11.76 -7.85
N LEU A 5 43.96 12.02 -6.56
CA LEU A 5 42.75 11.68 -5.79
C LEU A 5 41.55 12.46 -6.37
N PHE A 6 40.34 11.90 -6.27
CA PHE A 6 39.02 12.41 -6.74
C PHE A 6 38.63 11.97 -8.18
N SER A 7 37.92 10.85 -8.41
CA SER A 7 36.58 10.39 -8.00
C SER A 7 35.41 10.99 -8.81
N ALA A 8 34.78 10.11 -9.60
CA ALA A 8 33.45 10.10 -10.24
C ALA A 8 32.79 11.43 -10.65
N ALA A 9 32.79 11.64 -11.97
CA ALA A 9 31.80 12.30 -12.83
C ALA A 9 30.65 13.09 -12.18
N ASP A 10 30.64 14.38 -12.51
CA ASP A 10 29.66 15.41 -12.19
C ASP A 10 28.23 15.05 -12.58
N LEU A 11 27.41 14.65 -11.60
CA LEU A 11 25.98 14.89 -11.66
C LEU A 11 25.71 16.35 -11.28
N ASN A 12 25.19 17.13 -12.21
CA ASN A 12 24.99 18.55 -12.03
C ASN A 12 23.97 18.81 -10.91
N ARG A 13 24.31 19.71 -9.98
CA ARG A 13 23.44 20.11 -8.86
C ARG A 13 22.05 20.53 -9.34
N ARG A 14 21.92 21.08 -10.57
CA ARG A 14 20.62 21.39 -11.19
C ARG A 14 19.79 20.17 -11.59
N GLU A 15 20.41 19.08 -12.03
CA GLU A 15 19.70 17.82 -12.28
C GLU A 15 19.28 17.16 -10.97
N VAL A 16 20.11 17.25 -9.93
CA VAL A 16 19.73 16.81 -8.58
C VAL A 16 18.56 17.64 -8.05
N LEU A 17 18.60 18.98 -8.19
CA LEU A 17 17.53 19.88 -7.75
C LEU A 17 16.25 19.77 -8.60
N ALA A 18 16.36 19.54 -9.91
CA ALA A 18 15.22 19.25 -10.78
C ALA A 18 14.58 17.90 -10.44
N ARG A 19 15.35 16.95 -9.90
CA ARG A 19 14.86 15.68 -9.36
C ARG A 19 14.36 15.78 -7.91
N MET A 20 14.61 16.90 -7.22
CA MET A 20 14.22 17.16 -5.82
C MET A 20 13.17 18.27 -5.66
N GLY A 21 12.44 18.60 -6.74
CA GLY A 21 11.36 19.58 -6.71
C GLY A 21 9.99 18.93 -6.87
N LEU A 22 9.32 18.65 -5.76
CA LEU A 22 7.87 18.79 -5.51
C LEU A 22 7.61 18.30 -4.07
N GLY A 23 6.80 19.05 -3.31
CA GLY A 23 6.41 18.70 -1.94
C GLY A 23 5.54 17.44 -1.95
N LEU A 24 6.16 16.30 -1.65
CA LEU A 24 5.53 14.98 -1.69
C LEU A 24 4.77 14.73 -0.38
N ALA A 25 3.44 14.77 -0.44
CA ALA A 25 2.63 13.78 0.27
C ALA A 25 2.55 12.50 -0.58
N ALA A 26 3.60 12.15 -1.31
CA ALA A 26 3.66 10.86 -1.98
C ALA A 26 3.99 9.81 -0.93
N LEU A 27 3.13 8.81 -0.88
CA LEU A 27 3.47 7.55 -0.25
C LEU A 27 4.72 7.03 -0.97
N THR A 28 5.87 7.04 -0.29
CA THR A 28 7.13 6.49 -0.81
C THR A 28 7.48 5.24 -0.03
N VAL A 29 7.92 4.22 -0.75
CA VAL A 29 8.57 3.02 -0.22
C VAL A 29 10.06 3.29 -0.15
N MET A 30 10.65 3.15 1.04
CA MET A 30 12.09 3.36 1.20
C MET A 30 12.85 2.07 0.88
N THR A 31 13.74 2.14 -0.11
CA THR A 31 14.58 1.00 -0.52
C THR A 31 16.07 1.35 -0.41
N ALA A 32 16.94 0.33 -0.46
CA ALA A 32 18.39 0.55 -0.53
C ALA A 32 18.85 1.31 -1.79
N LEU A 33 17.97 1.42 -2.80
CA LEU A 33 18.21 2.14 -4.06
C LEU A 33 17.64 3.56 -4.06
N GLY A 34 17.08 4.03 -2.92
CA GLY A 34 16.42 5.31 -2.78
C GLY A 34 14.89 5.22 -2.67
N PRO A 35 14.18 6.37 -2.59
CA PRO A 35 12.73 6.39 -2.49
C PRO A 35 12.09 5.99 -3.81
N LEU A 36 11.23 4.97 -3.77
CA LEU A 36 10.38 4.55 -4.90
C LEU A 36 8.92 4.85 -4.58
N SER A 37 8.11 5.10 -5.60
CA SER A 37 6.66 4.97 -5.41
C SER A 37 6.29 3.49 -5.17
N PRO A 38 5.19 3.20 -4.46
CA PRO A 38 4.73 1.82 -4.26
C PRO A 38 4.51 1.07 -5.58
N ALA A 39 4.01 1.76 -6.62
CA ALA A 39 3.87 1.20 -7.96
C ALA A 39 5.22 0.80 -8.59
N GLN A 40 6.26 1.63 -8.44
CA GLN A 40 7.61 1.30 -8.90
C GLN A 40 8.21 0.15 -8.09
N ALA A 41 8.06 0.16 -6.77
CA ALA A 41 8.52 -0.93 -5.91
C ALA A 41 7.86 -2.26 -6.29
N ARG A 42 6.56 -2.24 -6.62
CA ARG A 42 5.83 -3.39 -7.14
C ARG A 42 6.43 -3.86 -8.48
N ALA A 43 6.56 -2.95 -9.44
CA ALA A 43 7.04 -3.27 -10.78
C ALA A 43 8.48 -3.81 -10.79
N GLN A 44 9.31 -3.37 -9.83
CA GLN A 44 10.67 -3.86 -9.64
C GLN A 44 10.77 -5.13 -8.79
N GLY A 45 9.65 -5.64 -8.28
CA GLY A 45 9.63 -6.86 -7.46
C GLY A 45 10.40 -6.71 -6.14
N ILE A 46 10.34 -5.53 -5.51
CA ILE A 46 10.99 -5.30 -4.22
C ILE A 46 10.47 -6.33 -3.19
N PRO A 47 11.36 -7.06 -2.49
CA PRO A 47 10.94 -8.06 -1.52
C PRO A 47 10.15 -7.45 -0.37
N LEU A 48 9.03 -8.09 -0.02
CA LEU A 48 8.22 -7.76 1.14
C LEU A 48 8.87 -8.28 2.42
N LYS A 49 8.72 -7.56 3.53
CA LYS A 49 9.31 -7.89 4.84
C LYS A 49 8.30 -8.56 5.77
N HIS A 50 7.03 -8.21 5.65
CA HIS A 50 5.98 -8.52 6.62
C HIS A 50 4.93 -9.49 6.09
N PHE A 51 4.79 -9.64 4.77
CA PHE A 51 3.81 -10.52 4.16
C PHE A 51 4.45 -11.68 3.42
N THR A 52 3.88 -12.87 3.57
CA THR A 52 4.19 -14.03 2.72
C THR A 52 3.65 -13.81 1.30
N PRO A 53 4.15 -14.56 0.29
CA PRO A 53 3.62 -14.44 -1.08
C PRO A 53 2.11 -14.69 -1.20
N ALA A 54 1.55 -15.60 -0.40
CA ALA A 54 0.12 -15.89 -0.39
C ALA A 54 -0.69 -14.72 0.20
N GLU A 55 -0.25 -14.20 1.36
CA GLU A 55 -0.89 -13.02 1.99
C GLU A 55 -0.80 -11.80 1.08
N ALA A 56 0.34 -11.59 0.41
CA ALA A 56 0.51 -10.51 -0.55
C ALA A 56 -0.47 -10.64 -1.73
N ALA A 57 -0.58 -11.81 -2.34
CA ALA A 57 -1.51 -12.04 -3.45
C ALA A 57 -2.98 -11.84 -3.03
N ALA A 58 -3.36 -12.30 -1.83
CA ALA A 58 -4.71 -12.09 -1.29
C ALA A 58 -4.98 -10.61 -0.99
N LEU A 59 -4.02 -9.88 -0.39
CA LEU A 59 -4.15 -8.43 -0.16
C LEU A 59 -4.21 -7.64 -1.47
N GLU A 60 -3.45 -8.01 -2.50
CA GLU A 60 -3.54 -7.38 -3.82
C GLU A 60 -4.94 -7.56 -4.41
N ALA A 61 -5.42 -8.80 -4.48
CA ALA A 61 -6.75 -9.11 -5.00
C ALA A 61 -7.86 -8.43 -4.19
N TRP A 62 -7.71 -8.37 -2.86
CA TRP A 62 -8.65 -7.74 -1.95
C TRP A 62 -8.74 -6.24 -2.20
N ASN A 63 -7.62 -5.54 -2.12
CA ASN A 63 -7.59 -4.09 -2.27
C ASN A 63 -7.98 -3.66 -3.70
N ASP A 64 -7.65 -4.44 -4.72
CA ASP A 64 -8.10 -4.19 -6.10
C ASP A 64 -9.61 -4.41 -6.28
N THR A 65 -10.19 -5.39 -5.57
CA THR A 65 -11.65 -5.59 -5.52
C THR A 65 -12.35 -4.39 -4.88
N LEU A 66 -11.74 -3.79 -3.85
CA LEU A 66 -12.29 -2.64 -3.13
C LEU A 66 -12.11 -1.31 -3.89
N VAL A 67 -10.95 -1.15 -4.53
CA VAL A 67 -10.53 0.03 -5.29
C VAL A 67 -9.80 -0.44 -6.55
N PRO A 68 -10.51 -0.57 -7.69
CA PRO A 68 -9.90 -1.04 -8.93
C PRO A 68 -8.68 -0.22 -9.34
N GLY A 69 -7.55 -0.88 -9.54
CA GLY A 69 -6.24 -0.28 -9.83
C GLY A 69 -5.33 -0.15 -8.61
N ALA A 70 -5.80 -0.43 -7.39
CA ALA A 70 -4.96 -0.37 -6.19
C ALA A 70 -3.82 -1.40 -6.21
N ALA A 71 -4.03 -2.58 -6.81
CA ALA A 71 -2.95 -3.55 -6.96
C ALA A 71 -1.81 -2.98 -7.81
N GLU A 72 -2.11 -2.44 -9.00
CA GLU A 72 -1.12 -1.82 -9.89
C GLU A 72 -0.43 -0.62 -9.25
N ALA A 73 -1.16 0.18 -8.47
CA ALA A 73 -0.58 1.29 -7.72
C ALA A 73 0.33 0.86 -6.57
N GLY A 74 0.44 -0.44 -6.29
CA GLY A 74 1.41 -1.01 -5.34
C GLY A 74 0.94 -0.98 -3.89
N VAL A 75 -0.37 -1.12 -3.64
CA VAL A 75 -0.94 -1.07 -2.27
C VAL A 75 -0.23 -2.01 -1.29
N VAL A 76 0.14 -3.24 -1.68
CA VAL A 76 0.85 -4.17 -0.77
C VAL A 76 2.26 -3.69 -0.44
N GLN A 77 2.98 -3.09 -1.39
CA GLN A 77 4.29 -2.49 -1.13
C GLN A 77 4.19 -1.31 -0.17
N TYR A 78 3.14 -0.50 -0.32
CA TYR A 78 2.84 0.57 0.61
C TYR A 78 2.57 0.04 2.03
N LEU A 79 1.66 -0.94 2.17
CA LEU A 79 1.33 -1.52 3.47
C LEU A 79 2.56 -2.13 4.14
N ASP A 80 3.36 -2.91 3.40
CA ASP A 80 4.58 -3.56 3.92
C ASP A 80 5.61 -2.54 4.42
N ASP A 81 5.82 -1.45 3.66
CA ASP A 81 6.69 -0.34 4.04
C ASP A 81 6.17 0.41 5.28
N GLN A 82 4.89 0.77 5.32
CA GLN A 82 4.33 1.50 6.47
C GLN A 82 4.40 0.68 7.76
N LEU A 83 4.22 -0.63 7.70
CA LEU A 83 4.28 -1.49 8.88
C LEU A 83 5.65 -1.50 9.56
N GLY A 84 6.71 -1.08 8.87
CA GLY A 84 8.06 -0.94 9.42
C GLY A 84 8.41 0.46 9.93
N LYS A 85 7.48 1.43 9.89
CA LYS A 85 7.74 2.82 10.29
C LYS A 85 7.27 3.10 11.72
N ASP A 86 8.01 3.95 12.43
CA ASP A 86 7.64 4.43 13.77
C ASP A 86 6.33 5.25 13.75
N LEU A 87 6.12 6.01 12.69
CA LEU A 87 4.92 6.82 12.45
C LEU A 87 4.28 6.42 11.13
N PRO A 88 3.54 5.30 11.08
CA PRO A 88 2.90 4.84 9.86
C PRO A 88 1.80 5.80 9.43
N LEU A 89 1.58 5.88 8.11
CA LEU A 89 0.49 6.61 7.47
C LEU A 89 -0.76 5.74 7.26
N LEU A 90 -0.85 4.61 7.95
CA LEU A 90 -1.96 3.66 7.84
C LEU A 90 -3.22 4.20 8.52
N ILE A 91 -4.37 4.04 7.89
CA ILE A 91 -5.67 4.48 8.41
C ILE A 91 -5.98 3.87 9.77
N LEU A 92 -5.53 2.63 10.01
CA LEU A 92 -5.68 1.94 11.28
C LEU A 92 -5.20 2.78 12.48
N ARG A 93 -4.17 3.62 12.31
CA ARG A 93 -3.62 4.47 13.38
C ARG A 93 -4.63 5.49 13.92
N TYR A 94 -5.63 5.85 13.13
CA TYR A 94 -6.69 6.78 13.51
C TYR A 94 -7.91 6.07 14.13
N THR A 95 -7.78 4.79 14.47
CA THR A 95 -8.82 3.98 15.10
C THR A 95 -8.39 3.54 16.48
N ASP A 96 -9.35 3.19 17.34
CA ASP A 96 -9.09 2.65 18.69
C ASP A 96 -8.77 1.14 18.66
N PHE A 97 -8.22 0.62 17.56
CA PHE A 97 -7.87 -0.79 17.47
C PHE A 97 -6.76 -1.11 18.49
N PRO A 98 -7.00 -2.04 19.45
CA PRO A 98 -6.10 -2.22 20.59
C PRO A 98 -4.85 -3.04 20.28
N GLY A 99 -4.77 -3.69 19.11
CA GLY A 99 -3.69 -4.59 18.74
C GLY A 99 -2.62 -3.93 17.85
N PRO A 100 -1.46 -4.59 17.67
CA PRO A 100 -0.44 -4.13 16.75
C PRO A 100 -0.94 -4.15 15.30
N ALA A 101 -0.54 -3.15 14.51
CA ALA A 101 -0.97 -2.99 13.12
C ALA A 101 -0.65 -4.23 12.28
N LEU A 102 0.55 -4.82 12.42
CA LEU A 102 0.92 -6.03 11.69
C LEU A 102 -0.07 -7.19 11.92
N GLY A 103 -0.48 -7.39 13.18
CA GLY A 103 -1.46 -8.42 13.54
C GLY A 103 -2.85 -8.16 12.95
N PHE A 104 -3.23 -6.89 12.79
CA PHE A 104 -4.48 -6.52 12.11
C PHE A 104 -4.47 -6.95 10.63
N TYR A 105 -3.44 -6.57 9.86
CA TYR A 105 -3.40 -6.89 8.42
C TYR A 105 -3.20 -8.38 8.17
N GLN A 106 -2.26 -9.02 8.88
CA GLN A 106 -2.03 -10.47 8.74
C GLN A 106 -3.25 -11.28 9.21
N GLY A 107 -3.87 -10.91 10.33
CA GLY A 107 -5.07 -11.58 10.82
C GLY A 107 -6.25 -11.42 9.86
N GLY A 108 -6.45 -10.21 9.32
CA GLY A 108 -7.54 -9.94 8.38
C GLY A 108 -7.39 -10.67 7.05
N VAL A 109 -6.20 -10.69 6.45
CA VAL A 109 -5.99 -11.42 5.19
C VAL A 109 -6.08 -12.94 5.36
N ARG A 110 -5.60 -13.49 6.50
CA ARG A 110 -5.75 -14.92 6.79
C ARG A 110 -7.21 -15.29 7.02
N ALA A 111 -7.97 -14.45 7.72
CA ALA A 111 -9.41 -14.63 7.89
C ALA A 111 -10.16 -14.58 6.55
N LEU A 112 -9.76 -13.68 5.66
CA LEU A 112 -10.30 -13.57 4.30
C LEU A 112 -10.01 -14.82 3.46
N ASP A 113 -8.77 -15.32 3.48
CA ASP A 113 -8.42 -16.55 2.77
C ASP A 113 -9.14 -17.77 3.35
N ALA A 114 -9.27 -17.86 4.68
CA ALA A 114 -10.02 -18.93 5.34
C ALA A 114 -11.52 -18.88 4.98
N LEU A 115 -12.12 -17.69 4.93
CA LEU A 115 -13.49 -17.47 4.47
C LEU A 115 -13.66 -17.95 3.02
N SER A 116 -12.74 -17.55 2.14
CA SER A 116 -12.73 -17.96 0.73
C SER A 116 -12.62 -19.47 0.59
N GLN A 117 -11.69 -20.09 1.32
CA GLN A 117 -11.50 -21.53 1.31
C GLN A 117 -12.75 -22.27 1.82
N ALA A 118 -13.40 -21.77 2.87
CA ALA A 118 -14.60 -22.38 3.43
C ALA A 118 -15.81 -22.31 2.49
N GLN A 119 -16.01 -21.19 1.78
CA GLN A 119 -17.19 -20.99 0.93
C GLN A 119 -16.99 -21.45 -0.52
N HIS A 120 -15.75 -21.48 -1.00
CA HIS A 120 -15.46 -21.70 -2.42
C HIS A 120 -14.32 -22.69 -2.70
N ALA A 121 -13.71 -23.27 -1.66
CA ALA A 121 -12.59 -24.22 -1.76
C ALA A 121 -11.38 -23.68 -2.56
N GLN A 122 -11.21 -22.35 -2.59
CA GLN A 122 -10.14 -21.67 -3.31
C GLN A 122 -9.57 -20.53 -2.46
N PRO A 123 -8.26 -20.21 -2.59
CA PRO A 123 -7.69 -18.98 -2.05
C PRO A 123 -8.40 -17.73 -2.61
N PHE A 124 -8.50 -16.66 -1.83
CA PHE A 124 -9.22 -15.45 -2.23
C PHE A 124 -8.66 -14.86 -3.53
N ALA A 125 -7.34 -14.86 -3.65
CA ALA A 125 -6.62 -14.36 -4.83
C ALA A 125 -6.92 -15.13 -6.13
N GLN A 126 -7.53 -16.32 -6.06
CA GLN A 126 -7.88 -17.15 -7.22
C GLN A 126 -9.37 -17.11 -7.56
N LEU A 127 -10.20 -16.51 -6.71
CA LEU A 127 -11.62 -16.34 -7.01
C LEU A 127 -11.83 -15.47 -8.24
N ASP A 128 -12.93 -15.70 -8.95
CA ASP A 128 -13.41 -14.77 -9.98
C ASP A 128 -13.92 -13.45 -9.34
N PRO A 129 -13.96 -12.34 -10.11
CA PRO A 129 -14.31 -11.03 -9.57
C PRO A 129 -15.67 -10.97 -8.86
N LEU A 130 -16.69 -11.69 -9.36
CA LEU A 130 -18.02 -11.67 -8.77
C LEU A 130 -18.02 -12.29 -7.37
N LYS A 131 -17.33 -13.42 -7.19
CA LYS A 131 -17.17 -14.03 -5.87
C LYS A 131 -16.37 -13.16 -4.92
N ARG A 132 -15.31 -12.50 -5.39
CA ARG A 132 -14.54 -11.54 -4.57
C ARG A 132 -15.43 -10.40 -4.07
N THR A 133 -16.21 -9.78 -4.97
CA THR A 133 -17.14 -8.71 -4.59
C THR A 133 -18.20 -9.21 -3.60
N ALA A 134 -18.73 -10.42 -3.78
CA ALA A 134 -19.70 -11.01 -2.87
C ALA A 134 -19.11 -11.21 -1.46
N LEU A 135 -17.90 -11.77 -1.35
CA LEU A 135 -17.20 -11.91 -0.07
C LEU A 135 -16.87 -10.55 0.55
N ALA A 136 -16.44 -9.56 -0.24
CA ALA A 136 -16.20 -8.21 0.24
C ALA A 136 -17.46 -7.58 0.85
N GLY A 137 -18.62 -7.80 0.23
CA GLY A 137 -19.91 -7.41 0.78
C GLY A 137 -20.21 -8.05 2.14
N GLN A 138 -19.93 -9.34 2.31
CA GLN A 138 -20.12 -10.04 3.59
C GLN A 138 -19.21 -9.49 4.69
N VAL A 139 -17.93 -9.23 4.37
CA VAL A 139 -16.96 -8.64 5.31
C VAL A 139 -17.39 -7.23 5.71
N ALA A 140 -17.81 -6.40 4.75
CA ALA A 140 -18.31 -5.05 5.00
C ALA A 140 -19.55 -5.04 5.91
N GLN A 141 -20.47 -5.99 5.72
CA GLN A 141 -21.70 -6.13 6.50
C GLN A 141 -21.48 -6.81 7.86
N GLY A 142 -20.28 -7.36 8.13
CA GLY A 142 -20.00 -8.14 9.34
C GLY A 142 -20.72 -9.49 9.37
N SER A 143 -21.17 -9.98 8.20
CA SER A 143 -21.87 -11.26 8.07
C SER A 143 -20.95 -12.41 7.64
N ALA A 144 -19.67 -12.13 7.37
CA ALA A 144 -18.67 -13.12 6.99
C ALA A 144 -18.51 -14.22 8.06
N LYS A 145 -18.73 -15.47 7.66
CA LYS A 145 -18.55 -16.67 8.50
C LYS A 145 -17.98 -17.82 7.67
N PRO A 146 -16.99 -18.57 8.18
CA PRO A 146 -16.23 -18.32 9.41
C PRO A 146 -15.34 -17.06 9.29
N TRP A 147 -15.06 -16.39 10.41
CA TRP A 147 -14.14 -15.25 10.45
C TRP A 147 -13.42 -15.22 11.80
N ASP A 148 -12.10 -15.44 11.76
CA ASP A 148 -11.22 -15.37 12.93
C ASP A 148 -10.09 -14.37 12.64
N GLY A 149 -10.33 -13.11 13.00
CA GLY A 149 -9.48 -11.99 12.65
C GLY A 149 -9.97 -10.69 13.28
N PRO A 150 -9.44 -9.52 12.87
CA PRO A 150 -9.98 -8.23 13.32
C PRO A 150 -11.47 -8.09 12.97
N PRO A 151 -12.22 -7.16 13.60
CA PRO A 151 -13.63 -6.96 13.27
C PRO A 151 -13.81 -6.80 11.75
N PRO A 152 -14.60 -7.65 11.06
CA PRO A 152 -14.62 -7.69 9.60
C PRO A 152 -14.95 -6.33 8.94
N PRO A 153 -15.97 -5.58 9.42
CA PRO A 153 -16.25 -4.24 8.88
C PRO A 153 -15.09 -3.25 9.07
N LEU A 154 -14.32 -3.37 10.16
CA LEU A 154 -13.14 -2.54 10.38
C LEU A 154 -12.02 -2.90 9.41
N PHE A 155 -11.77 -4.19 9.16
CA PHE A 155 -10.81 -4.64 8.15
C PHE A 155 -11.17 -4.11 6.75
N TYR A 156 -12.43 -4.21 6.36
CA TYR A 156 -12.94 -3.60 5.12
C TYR A 156 -12.69 -2.09 5.07
N PHE A 157 -13.08 -1.36 6.11
CA PHE A 157 -12.96 0.10 6.15
C PHE A 157 -11.50 0.56 6.04
N VAL A 158 -10.60 -0.02 6.85
CA VAL A 158 -9.19 0.35 6.91
C VAL A 158 -8.52 0.08 5.56
N THR A 159 -8.57 -1.17 5.09
CA THR A 159 -7.89 -1.56 3.84
C THR A 159 -8.42 -0.81 2.62
N ARG A 160 -9.75 -0.59 2.54
CA ARG A 160 -10.33 0.25 1.48
C ARG A 160 -9.76 1.67 1.52
N SER A 161 -9.63 2.25 2.71
CA SER A 161 -9.16 3.63 2.87
C SER A 161 -7.67 3.75 2.53
N ASP A 162 -6.84 2.82 2.98
CA ASP A 162 -5.42 2.76 2.58
C ASP A 162 -5.27 2.57 1.06
N ALA A 163 -6.11 1.74 0.44
CA ALA A 163 -6.12 1.57 -1.01
C ALA A 163 -6.53 2.85 -1.76
N VAL A 164 -7.48 3.62 -1.22
CA VAL A 164 -7.85 4.95 -1.75
C VAL A 164 -6.68 5.92 -1.64
N ASP A 165 -5.97 5.95 -0.51
CA ASP A 165 -4.81 6.83 -0.35
C ASP A 165 -3.70 6.49 -1.35
N VAL A 166 -3.43 5.19 -1.57
CA VAL A 166 -2.46 4.74 -2.57
C VAL A 166 -2.87 5.07 -3.99
N TYR A 167 -4.13 4.83 -4.35
CA TYR A 167 -4.58 4.95 -5.73
C TYR A 167 -4.93 6.39 -6.13
N TYR A 168 -5.61 7.14 -5.25
CA TYR A 168 -6.11 8.48 -5.49
C TYR A 168 -5.37 9.58 -4.73
N GLY A 169 -4.72 9.28 -3.60
CA GLY A 169 -4.02 10.27 -2.77
C GLY A 169 -2.69 10.77 -3.33
N THR A 170 -2.27 10.30 -4.50
CA THR A 170 -1.03 10.70 -5.18
C THR A 170 -1.29 11.71 -6.30
N GLU A 171 -0.26 12.43 -6.76
CA GLU A 171 -0.38 13.31 -7.95
C GLU A 171 -0.91 12.54 -9.17
N ALA A 172 -0.41 11.32 -9.38
CA ALA A 172 -0.91 10.43 -10.43
C ALA A 172 -2.40 10.09 -10.24
N GLY A 173 -2.84 9.88 -9.00
CA GLY A 173 -4.24 9.69 -8.64
C GLY A 173 -5.12 10.91 -8.98
N PHE A 174 -4.70 12.11 -8.59
CA PHE A 174 -5.39 13.35 -8.93
C PHE A 174 -5.46 13.58 -10.44
N ALA A 175 -4.39 13.28 -11.17
CA ALA A 175 -4.37 13.33 -12.62
C ALA A 175 -5.40 12.39 -13.26
N ARG A 176 -5.58 11.16 -12.76
CA ARG A 176 -6.64 10.23 -13.21
C ARG A 176 -8.03 10.80 -13.00
N LEU A 177 -8.25 11.48 -11.87
CA LEU A 177 -9.51 12.14 -11.54
C LEU A 177 -9.75 13.43 -12.33
N LYS A 178 -8.76 13.91 -13.10
CA LYS A 178 -8.77 15.21 -13.79
C LYS A 178 -9.00 16.37 -12.80
N LEU A 179 -8.52 16.22 -11.57
CA LEU A 179 -8.55 17.26 -10.56
C LEU A 179 -7.16 17.89 -10.43
N PRO A 180 -7.08 19.22 -10.25
CA PRO A 180 -5.80 19.84 -9.96
C PRO A 180 -5.27 19.31 -8.63
N TYR A 181 -4.03 18.84 -8.61
CA TYR A 181 -3.35 18.54 -7.36
C TYR A 181 -2.97 19.86 -6.68
N MET A 182 -3.79 20.30 -5.72
CA MET A 182 -3.58 21.55 -5.00
C MET A 182 -2.71 21.27 -3.77
N ALA A 183 -1.39 21.33 -3.93
CA ALA A 183 -0.47 21.33 -2.80
C ALA A 183 -0.69 22.62 -1.97
N HIS A 184 -1.60 22.57 -0.99
CA HIS A 184 -2.03 23.76 -0.25
C HIS A 184 -0.94 24.33 0.66
N ILE A 185 0.04 23.52 1.08
CA ILE A 185 1.19 23.95 1.88
C ILE A 185 2.44 23.26 1.35
N ALA A 186 3.30 24.01 0.67
CA ALA A 186 4.66 23.56 0.42
C ALA A 186 5.46 23.69 1.73
N PRO A 187 6.09 22.63 2.25
CA PRO A 187 6.93 22.76 3.43
C PRO A 187 8.10 23.72 3.11
N PRO A 188 8.43 24.67 3.99
CA PRO A 188 9.46 25.68 3.72
C PRO A 188 10.87 25.10 3.61
N LYS A 189 11.06 23.85 4.05
CA LYS A 189 12.30 23.08 3.89
C LYS A 189 11.95 21.61 3.67
N VAL A 190 12.76 20.95 2.84
CA VAL A 190 12.74 19.49 2.63
C VAL A 190 13.30 18.84 3.89
N TRP A 191 12.62 17.83 4.42
CA TRP A 191 13.17 16.94 5.46
C TRP A 191 14.00 15.84 4.82
#